data_AF-A0A965GDE2-F1
#
_entry.id   AF-A0A965GDE2-F1
#
_cell.length_a   1.000
_cell.length_b   1.000
_cell.length_c   1.000
_cell.angle_alpha   90.00
_cell.angle_beta   90.00
_cell.angle_gamma   90.00
#
_symmetry.space_group_name_H-M   'P 1'
#
loop_
_entity.id
_entity.type
_entity.pdbx_description
1 polymer ?
#
loop_
_entity_poly.entity_id
_entity_poly.type
_entity_poly.pdbx_seq_one_letter_code
_entity_poly.pdbx_strand_id
1 'polypeptide(L)'
;EPGREKYVQSKWHEALGKKVDVLLKSQALDSALFGANASPQSIDRMGDLIAIPQDQIVLIEPARKHLEGAMVGHHGGLTEIERAIPLFSFQT
;
A
#
# COMPACT_ATOMS: atom_id res chain seq x y z
N GLU A 1 -0.91 3.13 22.23
CA GLU A 1 -1.97 2.25 22.77
C GLU A 1 -2.48 1.26 21.73
N PRO A 2 -2.34 -0.05 21.98
CA PRO A 2 -3.01 -1.09 21.19
C PRO A 2 -4.53 -0.86 21.08
N GLY A 3 -5.15 -1.27 19.97
CA GLY A 3 -6.61 -1.22 19.79
C GLY A 3 -7.14 0.10 19.25
N ARG A 4 -6.27 0.99 18.74
CA ARG A 4 -6.64 2.30 18.18
C ARG A 4 -6.62 2.33 16.65
N GLU A 5 -6.41 1.20 15.99
CA GLU A 5 -6.20 1.08 14.54
C GLU A 5 -7.38 1.67 13.76
N LYS A 6 -8.62 1.37 14.17
CA LYS A 6 -9.85 1.94 13.55
C LYS A 6 -9.94 3.45 13.71
N TYR A 7 -9.55 3.99 14.87
CA TYR A 7 -9.53 5.42 15.09
C TYR A 7 -8.48 6.10 14.20
N VAL A 8 -7.28 5.51 14.12
CA VAL A 8 -6.19 6.02 13.28
C VAL A 8 -6.55 5.93 11.79
N GLN A 9 -7.17 4.84 11.35
CA GLN A 9 -7.74 4.69 10.00
C GLN A 9 -8.70 5.84 9.69
N SER A 10 -9.67 6.10 10.58
CA SER A 10 -10.65 7.17 10.39
C SER A 10 -9.98 8.54 10.28
N LYS A 11 -8.94 8.80 11.09
CA LYS A 11 -8.20 10.08 11.03
C LYS A 11 -7.42 10.26 9.75
N TRP A 12 -6.81 9.20 9.23
CA TRP A 12 -6.15 9.27 7.93
C TRP A 12 -7.13 9.38 6.77
N HIS A 13 -8.28 8.70 6.84
CA HIS A 13 -9.33 8.83 5.84
C HIS A 13 -9.90 10.26 5.81
N GLU A 14 -10.10 10.89 6.98
CA GLU A 14 -10.50 12.31 7.10
C GLU A 14 -9.46 13.24 6.47
N ALA A 15 -8.17 13.03 6.74
CA ALA A 15 -7.09 13.90 6.27
C ALA A 15 -6.75 13.74 4.78
N LEU A 16 -6.80 12.51 4.26
CA LEU A 16 -6.33 12.17 2.92
C LEU A 16 -7.50 12.02 1.92
N GLY A 17 -8.71 11.75 2.40
CA GLY A 17 -9.88 11.51 1.57
C GLY A 17 -9.66 10.34 0.60
N LYS A 18 -10.12 10.50 -0.65
CA LYS A 18 -10.02 9.48 -1.71
C LYS A 18 -8.63 9.35 -2.34
N LYS A 19 -7.66 10.16 -1.90
CA LYS A 19 -6.29 10.17 -2.45
C LYS A 19 -5.47 8.97 -2.01
N VAL A 20 -5.86 8.35 -0.89
CA VAL A 20 -5.15 7.23 -0.28
C VAL A 20 -6.19 6.28 0.29
N ASP A 21 -6.15 5.03 -0.17
CA ASP A 21 -6.90 3.97 0.48
C ASP A 21 -6.16 3.58 1.76
N VAL A 22 -6.83 3.69 2.90
CA VAL A 22 -6.27 3.32 4.20
C VAL A 22 -7.02 2.10 4.71
N LEU A 23 -6.39 0.94 4.64
CA LEU A 23 -6.95 -0.35 5.01
C LEU A 23 -6.43 -0.79 6.38
N LEU A 24 -7.29 -1.43 7.16
CA LEU A 24 -6.84 -2.28 8.25
C LEU A 24 -6.16 -3.53 7.69
N LYS A 25 -5.24 -4.11 8.46
CA LYS A 25 -4.63 -5.41 8.15
C LYS A 25 -5.68 -6.47 7.74
N SER A 26 -6.77 -6.58 8.50
CA SER A 26 -7.85 -7.54 8.20
C SER A 26 -8.52 -7.25 6.86
N GLN A 27 -8.80 -5.99 6.54
CA GLN A 27 -9.44 -5.60 5.27
C GLN A 27 -8.53 -5.91 4.05
N ALA A 28 -7.22 -5.75 4.22
CA ALA A 28 -6.26 -6.12 3.18
C ALA A 28 -6.19 -7.64 2.95
N LEU A 29 -6.32 -8.44 4.01
CA LEU A 29 -6.40 -9.90 3.91
C LEU A 29 -7.73 -10.35 3.29
N ASP A 30 -8.85 -9.79 3.73
CA ASP A 30 -10.20 -10.11 3.23
C ASP A 30 -10.36 -9.79 1.73
N SER A 31 -9.68 -8.75 1.25
CA SER A 31 -9.63 -8.37 -0.18
C SER A 31 -8.61 -9.16 -1.01
N ALA A 32 -7.92 -10.13 -0.40
CA ALA A 32 -6.85 -10.91 -1.02
C ALA A 32 -5.73 -10.03 -1.64
N LEU A 33 -5.45 -8.86 -1.03
CA LEU A 33 -4.43 -7.93 -1.52
C LEU A 33 -3.03 -8.57 -1.58
N PHE A 34 -2.76 -9.51 -0.69
CA PHE A 34 -1.50 -10.28 -0.62
C PHE A 34 -1.65 -11.71 -1.14
N GLY A 35 -2.64 -11.94 -2.02
CA GLY A 35 -3.03 -13.26 -2.49
C GLY A 35 -4.01 -13.97 -1.55
N ALA A 36 -4.60 -15.06 -2.04
CA ALA A 36 -5.65 -15.79 -1.31
C ALA A 36 -5.15 -16.43 0.00
N ASN A 37 -3.86 -16.76 0.08
CA ASN A 37 -3.25 -17.43 1.22
C ASN A 37 -1.94 -16.75 1.61
N ALA A 38 -2.03 -15.58 2.26
CA ALA A 38 -0.85 -14.90 2.80
C ALA A 38 -0.14 -15.80 3.83
N SER A 39 1.18 -15.91 3.76
CA SER A 39 1.95 -16.72 4.72
C SER A 39 1.88 -16.12 6.13
N PRO A 40 1.98 -16.93 7.20
CA PRO A 40 2.05 -16.41 8.58
C PRO A 40 3.15 -15.36 8.77
N GLN A 41 4.32 -15.57 8.12
CA GLN A 41 5.45 -14.64 8.16
C GLN A 41 5.14 -13.32 7.46
N SER A 42 4.34 -13.33 6.40
CA SER A 42 3.87 -12.12 5.73
C SER A 42 2.92 -11.34 6.64
N ILE A 43 1.96 -12.03 7.27
CA ILE A 43 0.95 -11.43 8.15
C ILE A 43 1.59 -10.78 9.38
N ASP A 44 2.60 -11.42 9.97
CA ASP A 44 3.35 -10.91 11.12
C ASP A 44 4.07 -9.59 10.80
N ARG A 45 4.60 -9.45 9.58
CA ARG A 45 5.29 -8.23 9.12
C ARG A 45 4.36 -7.13 8.60
N MET A 46 3.08 -7.40 8.41
CA MET A 46 2.13 -6.37 7.98
C MET A 46 1.95 -5.34 9.09
N GLY A 47 1.94 -4.06 8.72
CA GLY A 47 1.46 -3.01 9.60
C GLY A 47 -0.02 -3.20 9.95
N ASP A 48 -0.47 -2.59 11.04
CA ASP A 48 -1.89 -2.60 11.42
C ASP A 48 -2.77 -1.83 10.43
N LEU A 49 -2.14 -0.86 9.74
CA LEU A 49 -2.71 -0.09 8.64
C LEU A 49 -1.83 -0.23 7.40
N ILE A 50 -2.48 -0.29 6.25
CA ILE A 50 -1.87 -0.29 4.93
C ILE A 50 -2.43 0.90 4.19
N ALA A 51 -1.57 1.86 3.85
CA ALA A 51 -1.92 3.06 3.10
C ALA A 51 -1.45 2.90 1.65
N ILE A 52 -2.40 3.00 0.71
CA ILE A 52 -2.17 2.82 -0.73
C ILE A 52 -2.52 4.13 -1.43
N PRO A 53 -1.53 4.94 -1.80
CA PRO A 53 -1.75 6.15 -2.58
C PRO A 53 -2.39 5.82 -3.93
N GLN A 54 -3.26 6.71 -4.38
CA GLN A 54 -3.95 6.62 -5.68
C GLN A 54 -3.41 7.68 -6.64
N ASP A 55 -3.58 7.42 -7.94
CA ASP A 55 -3.17 8.31 -9.02
C ASP A 55 -1.69 8.76 -8.90
N GLN A 56 -1.40 10.06 -8.98
CA GLN A 56 -0.05 10.62 -8.99
C GLN A 56 0.40 11.08 -7.59
N ILE A 57 0.12 10.28 -6.57
CA ILE A 57 0.39 10.64 -5.16
C ILE A 57 1.42 9.69 -4.56
N VAL A 58 2.30 10.27 -3.74
CA VAL A 58 3.23 9.54 -2.89
C VAL A 58 3.14 10.05 -1.46
N LEU A 59 3.26 9.12 -0.50
CA LEU A 59 3.44 9.45 0.91
C LEU A 59 4.91 9.36 1.25
N ILE A 60 5.52 10.51 1.54
CA ILE A 60 6.93 10.60 1.92
C ILE A 60 7.04 11.09 3.36
N GLU A 61 7.87 10.40 4.15
CA GLU A 61 8.22 10.88 5.49
C GLU A 61 8.96 12.22 5.39
N PRO A 62 8.58 13.26 6.17
CA PRO A 62 9.19 14.59 6.05
C PRO A 62 10.72 14.60 6.13
N ALA A 63 11.32 13.69 6.90
CA ALA A 63 12.77 13.55 7.03
C ALA A 63 13.46 13.03 5.75
N ARG A 64 12.74 12.30 4.89
CA ARG A 64 13.28 11.68 3.66
C ARG A 64 12.91 12.43 2.37
N LYS A 65 12.11 13.50 2.48
CA LYS A 65 11.53 14.25 1.35
C LYS A 65 12.51 14.69 0.27
N HIS A 66 13.76 14.97 0.62
CA HIS A 66 14.73 15.51 -0.34
C HIS A 66 15.12 14.48 -1.40
N LEU A 67 15.42 13.24 -0.99
CA LEU A 67 15.88 12.22 -1.94
C LEU A 67 14.69 11.52 -2.61
N GLU A 68 13.69 11.11 -1.82
CA GLU A 68 12.51 10.42 -2.35
C GLU A 68 11.68 11.35 -3.25
N GLY A 69 11.52 12.62 -2.88
CA GLY A 69 10.76 13.59 -3.67
C GLY A 69 11.50 14.09 -4.92
N ALA A 70 12.79 13.79 -5.08
CA ALA A 70 13.55 14.10 -6.29
C ALA A 70 13.39 13.03 -7.38
N MET A 71 12.88 11.85 -7.03
CA MET A 71 12.64 10.79 -8.01
C MET A 71 11.43 11.16 -8.88
N VAL A 72 11.62 11.07 -10.20
CA VAL A 72 10.57 11.38 -11.18
C VAL A 72 9.55 10.25 -11.37
N GLY A 73 9.81 9.06 -10.82
CA GLY A 73 8.96 7.89 -10.96
C GLY A 73 8.92 7.06 -9.69
N HIS A 74 7.72 6.58 -9.36
CA HIS A 74 7.41 5.73 -8.21
C HIS A 74 6.48 4.60 -8.64
N HIS A 75 6.48 3.51 -7.87
CA HIS A 75 5.59 2.37 -8.05
C HIS A 75 5.20 1.81 -6.67
N GLY A 76 4.23 0.91 -6.64
CA GLY A 76 3.78 0.21 -5.43
C GLY A 76 2.27 0.36 -5.18
N GLY A 77 1.57 1.15 -5.98
CA GLY A 77 0.12 1.19 -6.04
C GLY A 77 -0.48 -0.02 -6.76
N LEU A 78 -1.81 0.01 -6.91
CA LEU A 78 -2.60 -1.11 -7.42
C LEU A 78 -3.05 -0.95 -8.88
N THR A 79 -2.63 0.12 -9.54
CA THR A 79 -3.00 0.41 -10.93
C THR A 79 -2.37 -0.61 -11.88
N GLU A 80 -2.99 -0.76 -13.06
CA GLU A 80 -2.46 -1.66 -14.10
C GLU A 80 -1.05 -1.24 -14.55
N ILE A 81 -0.83 0.07 -14.74
CA ILE A 81 0.46 0.61 -15.18
C ILE A 81 1.60 0.32 -14.19
N GLU A 82 1.31 0.22 -12.90
CA GLU A 82 2.32 -0.10 -11.87
C GLU A 82 2.58 -1.60 -11.71
N ARG A 83 1.65 -2.46 -12.15
CA ARG A 83 1.67 -3.91 -11.87
C ARG A 83 1.84 -4.79 -13.10
N ALA A 84 1.61 -4.27 -14.31
CA ALA A 84 1.72 -5.03 -15.54
C ALA A 84 3.20 -5.31 -15.87
N ILE A 85 3.71 -6.44 -15.38
CA ILE A 85 5.07 -6.92 -15.68
C ILE A 85 5.00 -8.01 -16.75
N PRO A 86 5.63 -7.83 -17.92
CA PRO A 86 5.57 -8.83 -18.99
C PRO A 86 6.33 -10.10 -18.59
N LEU A 87 5.71 -11.25 -18.85
CA LEU A 87 6.37 -12.56 -18.79
C LEU A 87 6.53 -13.09 -20.21
N PHE A 88 7.77 -13.31 -20.62
CA PHE A 88 8.09 -13.91 -21.92
C PHE A 88 8.58 -15.35 -21.71
N SER A 89 8.02 -16.30 -22.45
CA SER A 89 8.47 -17.69 -22.46
C SER A 89 8.49 -18.23 -23.89
N PHE A 90 9.41 -19.16 -24.14
CA PHE A 90 9.50 -19.90 -25.40
C PHE A 90 9.67 -21.38 -25.07
N GLN A 91 9.01 -22.23 -25.84
CA GLN A 91 9.13 -23.68 -25.74
C GLN A 91 9.72 -24.19 -27.04
N THR A 92 10.79 -24.99 -26.93
CA THR A 92 11.44 -25.69 -28.04
C THR A 92 10.71 -26.97 -28.40
#